data_AF-A0A344URB5-F1
#
_entry.id   AF-A0A344URB5-F1
#
_cell.length_a   1.000
_cell.length_b   1.000
_cell.length_c   1.000
_cell.angle_alpha   90.00
_cell.angle_beta   90.00
_cell.angle_gamma   90.00
#
_symmetry.space_group_name_H-M   'P 1'
#
loop_
_entity.id
_entity.type
_entity.pdbx_description
1 polymer ?
#
loop_
_entity_poly.entity_id
_entity_poly.type
_entity_poly.pdbx_seq_one_letter_code
_entity_poly.pdbx_strand_id
1 'polypeptide(L)'
;MVGPGTIGGRCLRLAGVLAIVVIVLGLEWAWRSHSWTNLEKSSGQCVMVGTRVDNGRVPVVPCHDSGARMVRAVIRLDGSCGAGEQKVAVRHELSHDTGYIGALCLSNP
;
A
#
# COMPACT_ATOMS: atom_id res chain seq x y z
N MET A 1 -48.55 9.50 24.49
CA MET A 1 -47.48 9.21 25.46
C MET A 1 -46.35 8.54 24.69
N VAL A 2 -45.30 9.29 24.35
CA VAL A 2 -44.17 8.79 23.55
C VAL A 2 -43.24 8.05 24.51
N GLY A 3 -43.13 6.73 24.34
CA GLY A 3 -42.39 5.86 25.26
C GLY A 3 -40.89 6.21 25.33
N PRO A 4 -40.28 6.25 26.53
CA PRO A 4 -38.88 6.66 26.74
C PRO A 4 -37.90 5.50 26.44
N GLY A 5 -38.02 4.87 25.26
CA GLY A 5 -37.27 3.66 24.90
C GLY A 5 -36.46 3.70 23.60
N THR A 6 -36.57 4.75 22.79
CA THR A 6 -36.09 4.71 21.40
C THR A 6 -34.83 5.52 21.11
N ILE A 7 -34.47 6.49 21.95
CA ILE A 7 -33.32 7.38 21.67
C ILE A 7 -32.02 6.79 22.24
N GLY A 8 -32.03 6.30 23.49
CA GLY A 8 -30.85 5.73 24.15
C GLY A 8 -30.29 4.49 23.43
N GLY A 9 -31.16 3.57 23.03
CA GLY A 9 -30.74 2.36 22.29
C GLY A 9 -30.22 2.64 20.88
N ARG A 10 -30.73 3.69 20.21
CA ARG A 10 -30.22 4.14 18.90
C ARG A 10 -28.85 4.79 19.03
N CYS A 11 -28.65 5.64 20.04
CA CYS A 11 -27.34 6.24 20.32
C CYS A 11 -26.28 5.19 20.67
N LEU A 12 -26.64 4.16 21.44
CA LEU A 12 -25.71 3.07 21.80
C LEU A 12 -25.28 2.25 20.57
N ARG A 13 -26.22 1.96 19.65
CA ARG A 13 -25.91 1.28 18.39
C ARG A 13 -25.07 2.13 17.44
N LEU A 14 -25.36 3.42 17.34
CA LEU A 14 -24.56 4.38 16.58
C LEU A 14 -23.12 4.46 17.11
N ALA A 15 -22.96 4.53 18.43
CA ALA A 15 -21.64 4.53 19.06
C ALA A 15 -20.87 3.23 18.77
N GLY A 16 -21.54 2.07 18.83
CA GLY A 16 -20.94 0.78 18.47
C GLY A 16 -20.50 0.70 17.01
N VAL A 17 -21.33 1.17 16.08
CA VAL A 17 -20.98 1.21 14.64
C VAL A 17 -19.82 2.17 14.40
N LEU A 18 -19.83 3.35 15.01
CA LEU A 18 -18.72 4.30 14.92
C LEU A 18 -17.41 3.72 15.45
N ALA A 19 -17.45 2.99 16.57
CA ALA A 19 -16.27 2.33 17.11
C ALA A 19 -15.69 1.31 16.13
N ILE A 20 -16.54 0.50 15.49
CA ILE A 20 -16.11 -0.46 14.47
C ILE A 20 -15.50 0.26 13.26
N VAL A 21 -16.14 1.32 12.77
CA VAL A 21 -15.62 2.11 11.65
C VAL A 21 -14.24 2.69 11.97
N VAL A 22 -14.05 3.24 13.17
CA VAL A 22 -12.74 3.77 13.61
C VAL A 22 -11.69 2.66 13.69
N ILE A 23 -12.04 1.48 14.21
CA ILE A 23 -11.14 0.33 14.26
C ILE A 23 -10.73 -0.12 12.86
N VAL A 24 -11.69 -0.24 11.94
CA VAL A 24 -11.43 -0.65 10.54
C VAL A 24 -10.53 0.37 9.85
N LEU A 25 -10.86 1.66 9.94
CA LEU A 25 -10.03 2.74 9.39
C LEU A 25 -8.62 2.74 9.98
N GLY A 26 -8.50 2.51 11.29
CA GLY A 26 -7.20 2.40 11.96
C GLY A 26 -6.40 1.20 11.45
N LEU A 27 -7.05 0.04 11.24
CA LEU A 27 -6.41 -1.16 10.72
C LEU A 27 -5.94 -0.96 9.28
N GLU A 28 -6.77 -0.37 8.43
CA GLU A 28 -6.42 -0.02 7.05
C GLU A 28 -5.25 0.95 6.99
N TRP A 29 -5.25 1.96 7.85
CA TRP A 29 -4.16 2.93 7.92
C TRP A 29 -2.86 2.29 8.40
N ALA A 30 -2.92 1.49 9.47
CA ALA A 30 -1.76 0.76 9.98
C ALA A 30 -1.20 -0.20 8.90
N TRP A 31 -2.08 -0.90 8.18
CA TRP A 31 -1.69 -1.79 7.10
C TRP A 31 -1.06 -1.05 5.92
N ARG A 32 -1.65 0.07 5.49
CA ARG A 32 -1.11 0.92 4.42
C ARG A 32 0.26 1.49 4.80
N SER A 33 0.42 1.94 6.03
CA SER A 33 1.69 2.45 6.57
C SER A 33 2.76 1.35 6.64
N HIS A 34 2.38 0.16 7.09
CA HIS A 34 3.29 -0.99 7.15
C HIS A 34 3.76 -1.43 5.74
N SER A 35 2.84 -1.51 4.79
CA SER A 35 3.13 -1.85 3.40
C SER A 35 4.02 -0.82 2.73
N TRP A 36 3.77 0.47 3.00
CA TRP A 36 4.62 1.57 2.52
C TRP A 36 6.04 1.48 3.07
N THR A 37 6.18 1.28 4.38
CA THR A 37 7.49 1.15 5.03
C THR A 37 8.30 -0.02 4.47
N ASN A 38 7.65 -1.14 4.14
CA ASN A 38 8.32 -2.29 3.52
C ASN A 38 8.78 -1.98 2.09
N LEU A 39 8.02 -1.20 1.32
CA LEU A 39 8.45 -0.73 0.00
C LEU A 39 9.63 0.24 0.12
N GLU A 40 9.55 1.17 1.06
CA GLU A 40 10.58 2.20 1.28
C GLU A 40 11.92 1.56 1.67
N LYS A 41 11.91 0.44 2.41
CA LYS A 41 13.11 -0.37 2.68
C LYS A 41 13.77 -0.97 1.43
N SER A 42 13.01 -1.16 0.35
CA SER A 42 13.57 -1.61 -0.94
C SER A 42 14.22 -0.46 -1.74
N SER A 43 14.08 0.80 -1.30
CA SER A 43 14.83 1.90 -1.92
C SER A 43 16.33 1.70 -1.75
N GLY A 44 17.09 1.95 -2.82
CA GLY A 44 18.53 1.68 -2.87
C GLY A 44 18.91 0.21 -3.07
N GLN A 45 17.94 -0.72 -3.14
CA GLN A 45 18.19 -2.12 -3.44
C GLN A 45 17.95 -2.43 -4.93
N CYS A 46 18.59 -3.49 -5.41
CA CYS A 46 18.31 -4.03 -6.74
C CYS A 46 17.19 -5.04 -6.68
N VAL A 47 16.28 -4.95 -7.64
CA VAL A 47 15.07 -5.77 -7.70
C VAL A 47 14.90 -6.30 -9.11
N MET A 48 14.42 -7.53 -9.21
CA MET A 48 14.07 -8.14 -10.49
C MET A 48 12.55 -8.07 -10.64
N VAL A 49 12.09 -7.04 -11.34
CA VAL A 49 10.66 -6.81 -11.55
C VAL A 49 10.38 -6.62 -13.03
N GLY A 50 9.25 -7.18 -13.48
CA GLY A 50 8.73 -6.95 -14.82
C GLY A 50 8.06 -5.58 -14.93
N THR A 51 7.06 -5.46 -15.80
CA THR A 51 6.29 -4.21 -15.97
C THR A 51 5.38 -3.88 -14.78
N ARG A 52 5.06 -4.87 -13.94
CA ARG A 52 4.24 -4.75 -12.72
C ARG A 52 4.73 -5.75 -11.67
N VAL A 53 4.55 -5.39 -10.40
CA VAL A 53 4.75 -6.31 -9.26
C VAL A 53 3.39 -6.62 -8.67
N ASP A 54 2.98 -7.87 -8.79
CA ASP A 54 1.77 -8.38 -8.18
C ASP A 54 2.09 -8.89 -6.77
N ASN A 55 1.09 -8.84 -5.88
CA ASN A 55 1.19 -9.31 -4.48
C ASN A 55 2.06 -8.44 -3.54
N GLY A 56 2.48 -7.24 -3.95
CA GLY A 56 3.20 -6.28 -3.09
C GLY A 56 4.60 -6.70 -2.63
N ARG A 57 5.06 -7.91 -2.99
CA ARG A 57 6.35 -8.46 -2.57
C ARG A 57 7.36 -8.26 -3.70
N VAL A 58 8.27 -7.31 -3.50
CA VAL A 58 9.33 -7.00 -4.46
C VAL A 58 10.53 -7.91 -4.16
N PRO A 59 10.93 -8.82 -5.08
CA PRO A 59 12.08 -9.68 -4.87
C PRO A 59 13.37 -8.86 -4.97
N VAL A 60 14.11 -8.81 -3.86
CA VAL A 60 15.43 -8.16 -3.78
C VAL A 60 16.47 -9.15 -4.29
N VAL A 61 17.26 -8.71 -5.27
CA VAL A 61 18.31 -9.50 -5.92
C VAL A 61 19.65 -8.76 -5.87
N PRO A 62 20.78 -9.47 -5.95
CA PRO A 62 22.09 -8.85 -6.17
C PRO A 62 22.09 -7.97 -7.43
N CYS A 63 22.69 -6.77 -7.34
CA CYS A 63 22.74 -5.83 -8.48
C CYS A 63 23.55 -6.33 -9.69
N HIS A 64 24.37 -7.36 -9.50
CA HIS A 64 25.18 -7.96 -10.58
C HIS A 64 24.40 -8.98 -11.42
N ASP A 65 23.17 -9.34 -11.01
CA ASP A 65 22.34 -10.26 -11.79
C ASP A 65 21.81 -9.60 -13.06
N SER A 66 21.80 -10.38 -14.14
CA SER A 66 21.32 -9.93 -15.45
C SER A 66 19.83 -9.59 -15.38
N GLY A 67 19.48 -8.33 -15.66
CA GLY A 67 18.10 -7.85 -15.60
C GLY A 67 17.68 -7.28 -14.23
N ALA A 68 18.60 -7.19 -13.27
CA ALA A 68 18.37 -6.45 -12.02
C ALA A 68 18.25 -4.94 -12.30
N ARG A 69 17.30 -4.28 -11.62
CA ARG A 69 17.09 -2.84 -11.71
C ARG A 69 17.19 -2.21 -10.33
N MET A 70 17.88 -1.08 -10.24
CA MET A 70 18.04 -0.37 -8.97
C MET A 70 16.79 0.45 -8.66
N VAL A 71 16.22 0.28 -7.47
CA VAL A 71 15.14 1.14 -6.97
C VAL A 71 15.74 2.46 -6.53
N ARG A 72 15.51 3.54 -7.27
CA ARG A 72 15.96 4.89 -6.92
C ARG A 72 15.06 5.52 -5.86
N ALA A 73 13.76 5.38 -6.05
CA ALA A 73 12.76 5.97 -5.16
C ALA A 73 11.49 5.14 -5.13
N VAL A 74 10.77 5.24 -4.01
CA VAL A 74 9.39 4.78 -3.90
C VAL A 74 8.50 6.00 -3.88
N ILE A 75 7.55 6.05 -4.80
CA ILE A 75 6.65 7.17 -4.99
C ILE A 75 5.20 6.71 -4.87
N ARG A 76 4.29 7.66 -4.66
CA ARG A 76 2.84 7.38 -4.73
C ARG A 76 2.46 7.12 -6.19
N LEU A 77 1.28 6.55 -6.41
CA LEU A 77 0.80 6.30 -7.78
C LEU A 77 0.61 7.57 -8.61
N ASP A 78 0.30 8.69 -7.98
CA ASP A 78 0.21 10.02 -8.57
C ASP A 78 1.58 10.69 -8.76
N GLY A 79 2.64 10.16 -8.13
CA GLY A 79 3.99 10.66 -8.27
C GLY A 79 4.59 10.40 -9.66
N SER A 80 5.59 11.19 -10.03
CA SER A 80 6.38 11.02 -11.25
C SER A 80 7.78 10.54 -10.90
N CYS A 81 8.37 9.70 -11.75
CA CYS A 81 9.77 9.31 -11.62
C CYS A 81 10.67 10.34 -12.34
N GLY A 82 11.96 10.34 -11.99
CA GLY A 82 12.97 11.19 -12.64
C GLY A 82 13.20 10.82 -14.11
N ALA A 83 13.88 11.70 -14.84
CA ALA A 83 14.20 11.46 -16.24
C ALA A 83 15.10 10.22 -16.40
N GLY A 84 14.69 9.28 -17.27
CA GLY A 84 15.40 8.02 -17.50
C GLY A 84 15.03 6.87 -16.54
N GLU A 85 14.15 7.11 -15.57
CA GLU A 85 13.66 6.09 -14.65
C GLU A 85 12.36 5.46 -15.15
N GLN A 86 12.22 4.14 -14.98
CA GLN A 86 10.99 3.43 -15.28
C GLN A 86 10.09 3.35 -14.04
N LYS A 87 8.88 3.87 -14.17
CA LYS A 87 7.82 3.72 -13.16
C LYS A 87 7.20 2.34 -13.24
N VAL A 88 7.28 1.58 -12.16
CA VAL A 88 6.63 0.27 -12.02
C VAL A 88 5.62 0.33 -10.88
N ALA A 89 4.34 0.14 -11.21
CA ALA A 89 3.29 0.11 -10.20
C ALA A 89 3.39 -1.20 -9.39
N VAL A 90 3.31 -1.07 -8.07
CA VAL A 90 3.24 -2.20 -7.14
C VAL A 90 1.80 -2.36 -6.71
N ARG A 91 1.21 -3.48 -7.12
CA ARG A 91 -0.16 -3.84 -6.80
C ARG A 91 -0.16 -4.88 -5.70
N HIS A 92 -1.10 -4.75 -4.78
CA HIS A 92 -1.39 -5.81 -3.84
C HIS A 92 -2.61 -6.58 -4.33
N GLU A 93 -2.48 -7.91 -4.39
CA GLU A 93 -3.60 -8.80 -4.66
C GLU A 93 -3.99 -9.44 -3.33
N LEU A 94 -4.80 -8.73 -2.54
CA LEU A 94 -5.57 -9.42 -1.51
C LEU A 94 -6.77 -10.06 -2.21
N SER A 95 -7.06 -11.31 -1.86
CA SER A 95 -8.05 -12.24 -2.43
C SER A 95 -9.37 -11.62 -2.96
N HIS A 96 -9.80 -10.46 -2.46
CA HIS A 96 -11.03 -9.77 -2.86
C HIS A 96 -10.88 -8.27 -3.17
N ASP A 97 -9.67 -7.70 -3.06
CA ASP A 97 -9.47 -6.25 -3.24
C ASP A 97 -8.12 -5.97 -3.92
N THR A 98 -8.21 -5.44 -5.13
CA THR A 98 -7.01 -5.06 -5.89
C THR A 98 -6.64 -3.61 -5.60
N GLY A 99 -5.88 -3.39 -4.54
CA GLY A 99 -5.37 -2.08 -4.16
C GLY A 99 -3.95 -1.85 -4.70
N TYR A 100 -3.66 -0.66 -5.22
CA TYR A 100 -2.29 -0.26 -5.49
C TYR A 100 -1.65 0.32 -4.22
N ILE A 101 -0.45 -0.16 -3.86
CA ILE A 101 0.26 0.31 -2.66
C ILE A 101 1.05 1.59 -3.00
N GLY A 102 1.74 1.58 -4.13
CA GLY A 102 2.64 2.64 -4.58
C GLY A 102 3.25 2.32 -5.95
N ALA A 103 4.27 3.07 -6.33
CA ALA A 103 5.09 2.79 -7.51
C ALA A 103 6.58 2.92 -7.18
N LEU A 104 7.39 2.10 -7.85
CA LEU A 104 8.84 2.12 -7.78
C LEU A 104 9.38 2.88 -8.98
N CYS A 105 10.37 3.74 -8.74
CA CYS A 105 11.18 4.34 -9.78
C CYS A 105 12.46 3.53 -9.92
N LEU A 106 12.61 2.90 -11.09
CA LEU A 106 13.69 1.98 -11.37
C LEU A 106 14.68 2.62 -12.35
N SER A 107 15.96 2.52 -12.05
CA SER A 107 17.04 2.83 -12.98
C SER A 107 17.69 1.52 -13.42
N ASN A 108 18.20 1.48 -14.65
CA ASN A 108 19.22 0.49 -14.97
C ASN A 108 20.45 0.78 -14.08
N PRO A 109 21.10 -0.26 -13.51
CA PRO A 109 22.34 -0.11 -12.77
C PRO A 109 23.46 0.43 -13.67
#